data_AF-A0A971JLD1-F1
#
_entry.id   AF-A0A971JLD1-F1
#
_cell.length_a   1.000
_cell.length_b   1.000
_cell.length_c   1.000
_cell.angle_alpha   90.00
_cell.angle_beta   90.00
_cell.angle_gamma   90.00
#
_symmetry.space_group_name_H-M   'P 1'
#
loop_
_entity.id
_entity.type
_entity.pdbx_description
1 polymer ?
#
loop_
_entity_poly.entity_id
_entity_poly.type
_entity_poly.pdbx_seq_one_letter_code
_entity_poly.pdbx_strand_id
1 'polypeptide(L)'
;AEVAARLAPKLMVLSLNGDEGKKIAIGPLEDEDINEYCEVLAAFRDMGYRGPVGLQCYAIEEDPRVHLRQSMGVWKKIKGRFINPETAGKQD
;
A
#
# COMPACT_ATOMS: atom_id res chain seq x y z
N ALA A 1 1.69 1.94 14.73
CA ALA A 1 3.05 1.75 15.30
C ALA A 1 3.21 0.40 16.02
N GLU A 2 2.34 0.03 16.95
CA GLU A 2 2.49 -1.22 17.73
C GLU A 2 2.60 -2.49 16.86
N VAL A 3 1.68 -2.66 15.90
CA VAL A 3 1.67 -3.81 14.98
C VAL A 3 2.98 -3.90 14.20
N ALA A 4 3.44 -2.78 13.64
CA ALA A 4 4.69 -2.71 12.90
C ALA A 4 5.89 -3.12 13.78
N ALA A 5 5.98 -2.64 15.02
CA ALA A 5 7.08 -2.97 15.92
C ALA A 5 7.18 -4.48 16.21
N ARG A 6 6.03 -5.16 16.31
CA ARG A 6 5.97 -6.61 16.58
C ARG A 6 6.26 -7.45 15.34
N LEU A 7 5.82 -7.00 14.16
CA LEU A 7 5.79 -7.82 12.95
C LEU A 7 6.90 -7.52 11.95
N ALA A 8 7.33 -6.26 11.80
CA ALA A 8 8.30 -5.84 10.79
C ALA A 8 9.58 -6.69 10.77
N PRO A 9 10.19 -7.10 11.91
CA PRO A 9 11.40 -7.93 11.91
C PRO A 9 11.22 -9.34 11.35
N LYS A 10 9.97 -9.84 11.30
CA LYS A 10 9.63 -11.21 10.87
C LYS A 10 8.87 -11.23 9.54
N LEU A 11 8.46 -10.07 9.04
CA LEU A 11 7.62 -9.96 7.86
C LEU A 11 8.43 -10.20 6.59
N MET A 12 7.98 -11.13 5.75
CA MET A 12 8.61 -11.37 4.44
C MET A 12 8.00 -10.51 3.34
N VAL A 13 6.67 -10.38 3.34
CA VAL A 13 5.90 -9.66 2.31
C VAL A 13 4.79 -8.88 3.01
N LEU A 14 4.55 -7.65 2.54
CA LEU A 14 3.39 -6.84 2.93
C LEU A 14 2.44 -6.76 1.73
N SER A 15 1.17 -7.09 1.90
CA SER A 15 0.15 -6.84 0.88
C SER A 15 -0.58 -5.53 1.19
N LEU A 16 -0.89 -4.76 0.14
CA LEU A 16 -1.66 -3.53 0.20
C LEU A 16 -2.84 -3.62 -0.76
N ASN A 17 -3.99 -3.13 -0.33
CA ASN A 17 -5.24 -3.12 -1.05
C ASN A 17 -6.11 -1.95 -0.61
N GLY A 18 -7.12 -1.60 -1.41
CA GLY A 18 -8.18 -0.71 -0.97
C GLY A 18 -9.36 -1.50 -0.40
N ASP A 19 -10.37 -0.76 0.02
CA ASP A 19 -11.62 -1.31 0.52
C ASP A 19 -12.72 -1.16 -0.53
N GLU A 20 -13.48 -2.22 -0.79
CA GLU A 20 -14.65 -2.16 -1.68
C GLU A 20 -15.97 -2.03 -0.89
N GLY A 21 -15.89 -1.93 0.44
CA GLY A 21 -17.05 -1.85 1.34
C GLY A 21 -17.89 -3.14 1.42
N LYS A 22 -17.48 -4.21 0.74
CA LYS A 22 -18.12 -5.53 0.73
C LYS A 22 -17.34 -6.49 1.62
N LYS A 23 -18.04 -7.25 2.47
CA LYS A 23 -17.43 -8.13 3.50
C LYS A 23 -16.41 -9.16 3.01
N ILE A 24 -16.40 -9.51 1.73
CA ILE A 24 -15.52 -10.56 1.18
C ILE A 24 -14.55 -10.05 0.12
N ALA A 25 -14.73 -8.83 -0.37
CA ALA A 25 -14.00 -8.35 -1.53
C ALA A 25 -12.86 -7.44 -1.09
N ILE A 26 -11.75 -7.52 -1.83
CA ILE A 26 -10.56 -6.71 -1.63
C ILE A 26 -10.43 -5.81 -2.86
N GLY A 27 -10.67 -4.52 -2.67
CA GLY A 27 -10.71 -3.53 -3.74
C GLY A 27 -9.34 -3.13 -4.28
N PRO A 28 -9.29 -2.44 -5.43
CA PRO A 28 -8.09 -1.77 -5.90
C PRO A 28 -7.66 -0.65 -4.94
N LEU A 29 -6.41 -0.19 -5.06
CA LEU A 29 -6.01 1.03 -4.36
C LEU A 29 -6.75 2.24 -4.96
N GLU A 30 -7.18 3.15 -4.10
CA GLU A 30 -7.84 4.40 -4.48
C GLU A 30 -6.99 5.62 -4.14
N ASP A 31 -7.17 6.71 -4.88
CA ASP A 31 -6.41 7.95 -4.67
C ASP A 31 -6.77 8.62 -3.33
N GLU A 32 -8.03 8.50 -2.89
CA GLU A 32 -8.53 9.09 -1.64
C GLU A 32 -7.83 8.53 -0.38
N ASP A 33 -7.36 7.29 -0.45
CA ASP A 33 -6.73 6.57 0.67
C ASP A 33 -5.19 6.69 0.69
N ILE A 34 -4.58 7.44 -0.24
CA ILE A 34 -3.12 7.54 -0.39
C ILE A 34 -2.42 7.89 0.93
N ASN A 35 -3.01 8.78 1.73
CA ASN A 35 -2.43 9.21 2.99
C ASN A 35 -2.39 8.06 4.00
N GLU A 36 -3.48 7.30 4.12
CA GLU A 36 -3.54 6.13 5.00
C GLU A 36 -2.54 5.06 4.59
N TYR A 37 -2.45 4.75 3.29
CA TYR A 37 -1.45 3.82 2.77
C TYR A 37 -0.02 4.27 3.13
N CYS A 38 0.27 5.56 2.99
CA CYS A 38 1.58 6.12 3.33
C CYS A 38 1.87 6.02 4.83
N GLU A 39 0.89 6.27 5.70
CA GLU A 39 1.05 6.16 7.16
C GLU A 39 1.38 4.73 7.59
N VAL A 40 0.66 3.74 7.04
CA VAL A 40 0.91 2.32 7.32
C VAL A 40 2.31 1.92 6.81
N LEU A 41 2.63 2.25 5.57
CA LEU A 41 3.92 1.93 4.96
C LEU A 41 5.09 2.57 5.71
N ALA A 42 4.95 3.83 6.13
CA ALA A 42 5.95 4.52 6.94
C ALA A 42 6.15 3.81 8.29
N ALA A 43 5.07 3.42 8.97
CA ALA A 43 5.18 2.73 10.25
C ALA A 43 5.97 1.40 10.15
N PHE A 44 5.73 0.60 9.10
CA PHE A 44 6.50 -0.64 8.88
C PHE A 44 7.94 -0.38 8.48
N ARG A 45 8.19 0.62 7.63
CA ARG A 45 9.55 1.02 7.25
C ARG A 45 10.36 1.50 8.44
N ASP A 46 9.79 2.33 9.29
CA ASP A 46 10.46 2.91 10.45
C ASP A 46 10.85 1.83 11.47
N MET A 47 10.13 0.71 11.48
CA MET A 47 10.44 -0.50 12.26
C MET A 47 11.37 -1.49 11.53
N GLY A 48 11.94 -1.09 10.39
CA GLY A 48 12.99 -1.85 9.69
C GLY A 48 12.50 -2.74 8.55
N TYR A 49 11.21 -2.73 8.19
CA TYR A 49 10.74 -3.51 7.04
C TYR A 49 11.34 -2.97 5.73
N ARG A 50 11.91 -3.86 4.92
CA ARG A 50 12.50 -3.54 3.60
C ARG A 50 12.07 -4.55 2.51
N GLY A 51 11.12 -5.43 2.82
CA GLY A 51 10.64 -6.45 1.90
C GLY A 51 9.70 -5.90 0.81
N PRO A 52 9.26 -6.78 -0.11
CA PRO A 52 8.36 -6.40 -1.20
C PRO A 52 6.95 -6.06 -0.71
N VAL A 53 6.36 -5.04 -1.34
CA VAL A 53 4.94 -4.71 -1.20
C VAL A 53 4.17 -5.27 -2.40
N GLY A 54 3.23 -6.17 -2.13
CA GLY A 54 2.32 -6.74 -3.12
C GLY A 54 1.03 -5.94 -3.23
N LEU A 55 0.52 -5.78 -4.45
CA LEU A 55 -0.82 -5.24 -4.69
C LEU A 55 -1.81 -6.40 -4.75
N GLN A 56 -2.87 -6.33 -3.95
CA GLN A 56 -3.84 -7.42 -3.84
C GLN A 56 -5.25 -6.91 -4.12
N CYS A 57 -5.95 -7.68 -4.96
CA CYS A 57 -7.37 -7.53 -5.21
C CYS A 57 -8.01 -8.92 -5.18
N TYR A 58 -9.25 -9.05 -4.73
CA TYR A 58 -9.94 -10.34 -4.62
C TYR A 58 -11.46 -10.18 -4.73
N ALA A 59 -12.10 -11.12 -5.45
CA ALA A 59 -13.56 -11.23 -5.58
C ALA A 59 -14.28 -9.96 -6.10
N ILE A 60 -13.69 -9.31 -7.11
CA ILE A 60 -14.22 -8.11 -7.76
C ILE A 60 -14.68 -8.41 -9.19
N GLU A 61 -15.75 -7.76 -9.65
CA GLU A 61 -16.51 -8.15 -10.84
C GLU A 61 -15.90 -7.68 -12.19
N GLU A 62 -14.85 -6.84 -12.18
CA GLU A 62 -14.20 -6.33 -13.39
C GLU A 62 -12.97 -7.16 -13.84
N ASP A 63 -12.49 -6.94 -15.08
CA ASP A 63 -11.25 -7.56 -15.58
C ASP A 63 -10.08 -7.20 -14.64
N PRO A 64 -9.32 -8.20 -14.13
CA PRO A 64 -8.18 -7.96 -13.24
C PRO A 64 -7.15 -6.96 -13.77
N ARG A 65 -7.02 -6.81 -15.10
CA ARG A 65 -6.12 -5.83 -15.73
C ARG A 65 -6.58 -4.39 -15.51
N VAL A 66 -7.87 -4.13 -15.33
CA VAL A 66 -8.36 -2.79 -15.04
C VAL A 66 -7.94 -2.40 -13.62
N HIS A 67 -8.30 -3.21 -12.63
CA HIS A 67 -7.96 -2.97 -11.23
C HIS A 67 -6.45 -3.01 -10.93
N LEU A 68 -5.70 -3.87 -11.62
CA LEU A 68 -4.24 -3.86 -11.53
C LEU A 68 -3.66 -2.56 -12.09
N ARG A 69 -4.15 -2.05 -13.23
CA ARG A 69 -3.68 -0.77 -13.78
C ARG A 69 -4.00 0.38 -12.84
N GLN A 70 -5.19 0.39 -12.26
CA GLN A 70 -5.61 1.39 -11.28
C GLN A 70 -4.69 1.36 -10.04
N SER A 71 -4.56 0.20 -9.40
CA SER A 71 -3.70 0.03 -8.22
C SER A 71 -2.25 0.36 -8.50
N MET A 72 -1.73 -0.01 -9.68
CA MET A 72 -0.39 0.36 -10.11
C MET A 72 -0.24 1.87 -10.33
N GLY A 73 -1.30 2.57 -10.74
CA GLY A 73 -1.35 4.03 -10.84
C GLY A 73 -1.15 4.69 -9.48
N VAL A 74 -1.92 4.26 -8.48
CA VAL A 74 -1.80 4.74 -7.09
C VAL A 74 -0.46 4.36 -6.49
N TRP A 75 -0.02 3.11 -6.67
CA TRP A 75 1.28 2.62 -6.20
C TRP A 75 2.44 3.50 -6.69
N LYS A 76 2.44 3.92 -7.94
CA LYS A 76 3.49 4.82 -8.49
C LYS A 76 3.53 6.17 -7.78
N LYS A 77 2.38 6.71 -7.35
CA LYS A 77 2.30 7.98 -6.60
C LYS A 77 2.89 7.84 -5.20
N ILE A 78 2.71 6.69 -4.54
CA ILE A 78 3.15 6.48 -3.14
C ILE A 78 4.54 5.84 -3.02
N LYS A 79 4.98 5.04 -4.00
CA LYS A 79 6.26 4.31 -3.96
C LYS A 79 7.46 5.25 -3.73
N GLY A 80 7.45 6.45 -4.32
CA GLY A 80 8.50 7.45 -4.11
C GLY A 80 8.60 7.90 -2.65
N ARG A 81 7.45 8.15 -2.01
CA ARG A 81 7.35 8.54 -0.59
C ARG A 81 7.77 7.42 0.35
N PHE A 82 7.51 6.16 -0.05
CA PHE A 82 7.91 4.98 0.71
C PHE A 82 9.42 4.73 0.66
N ILE A 83 10.03 4.80 -0.52
CA ILE A 83 11.46 4.51 -0.71
C ILE A 83 12.35 5.65 -0.20
N ASN A 84 11.97 6.91 -0.47
CA ASN A 84 12.77 8.10 -0.16
C ASN A 84 11.96 9.14 0.63
N PRO A 85 11.89 9.03 1.97
CA PRO A 85 11.14 9.96 2.81
C PRO A 85 11.57 11.42 2.67
N GLU A 86 12.86 11.67 2.41
CA GLU A 86 13.41 13.03 2.23
C GLU A 86 12.84 13.76 1.00
N THR A 87 12.26 13.02 0.05
CA THR A 87 11.63 13.58 -1.16
C THR A 87 10.11 13.72 -1.05
N ALA A 88 9.49 13.22 0.02
CA ALA A 88 8.03 13.19 0.18
C ALA A 88 7.39 14.57 0.40
N GLY A 89 8.17 15.59 0.76
CA GLY A 89 7.71 16.96 1.05
C GLY A 89 8.14 18.04 0.03
N LYS A 90 8.78 17.66 -1.08
CA LYS A 90 9.11 18.60 -2.18
C LYS A 90 8.20 18.32 -3.37
N GLN A 91 7.01 18.90 -3.34
CA GLN A 91 6.19 19.11 -4.53
C GLN A 91 6.11 20.63 -4.70
N ASP A 92 6.77 21.14 -5.75
CA ASP A 92 6.56 22.49 -6.28
C ASP A 92 5.25 22.53 -7.08
#